data_AF-A0A4S8IHJ0-F1
#
_entry.id   AF-A0A4S8IHJ0-F1
#
_cell.length_a   1.000
_cell.length_b   1.000
_cell.length_c   1.000
_cell.angle_alpha   90.00
_cell.angle_beta   90.00
_cell.angle_gamma   90.00
#
_symmetry.space_group_name_H-M   'P 1'
#
loop_
_entity.id
_entity.type
_entity.pdbx_description
1 polymer ?
#
loop_
_entity_poly.entity_id
_entity_poly.type
_entity_poly.pdbx_seq_one_letter_code
_entity_poly.pdbx_strand_id
1 'polypeptide(L)'
;MESCDAALPYTLIGLVLRQPSPPHPGAASCPSRFLRDYASRATNALLWICLISVTSLLCRRLARLVRLWVQGSRIPGPPSNPFLARSKLIPGCGSLGSLTGYLAELHEKYGPIVRLWLSPTQLLVSVKDTMLIKEVLIKAEDKLPLTGRAFHLAFGRSSLFVSSFEKVQKRRESLAEYMNGRIAVRANIIPSEIVECVMGRVNTIMAKGTLDCGSVSQQLAFYILGSTLFGVAFLDWPKASIYEKLLITISKDGCFWASYTIPPFWSREYWKYKHMCKRLKHLTQDIIQHCVEKYDLLSKIGHSSYKDNKDIEDEARFNDSVLPDNMPSGVLLQEEMAEYLNSKEELCGNILGLMFHGCLATTSLISSILTRLALHPELQQKLYAEVIAVQEKTSKLDSDDVQKMNLLMATVYESARLLPAGPLLQRCSLEHDIYLCSGVNVPAGAIMVVPLQLVQMDSYIWGKDAGRFNPLRFLSEATDHIGTHKKYEDFKKSAFLSEPKRKAAFLPFGYGTRACIGEKFATLGISTLIASLLQNYEIKLQPGSENDPKPIMSDCLLQQLLSSPEVVFAKRSKQKTWKSKGSS
;
A
#
# COMPACT_ATOMS: atom_id res chain seq x y z
N MET A 1 -13.46 -73.04 37.61
CA MET A 1 -13.31 -72.32 36.33
C MET A 1 -13.69 -70.87 36.60
N GLU A 2 -12.75 -70.10 37.13
CA GLU A 2 -12.95 -68.66 37.39
C GLU A 2 -12.28 -67.85 36.29
N SER A 3 -13.01 -66.85 35.81
CA SER A 3 -12.68 -65.96 34.70
C SER A 3 -11.38 -65.17 34.96
N CYS A 4 -10.44 -65.27 34.03
CA CYS A 4 -9.27 -64.37 33.93
C CYS A 4 -9.58 -63.20 32.98
N ASP A 5 -10.36 -62.23 33.44
CA ASP A 5 -10.44 -60.91 32.80
C ASP A 5 -9.39 -59.98 33.42
N ALA A 6 -8.13 -60.11 32.98
CA ALA A 6 -7.10 -59.11 33.21
C ALA A 6 -6.87 -58.31 31.93
N ALA A 7 -7.52 -57.15 31.84
CA ALA A 7 -7.33 -56.19 30.76
C ALA A 7 -5.83 -55.85 30.57
N LEU A 8 -5.29 -56.19 29.41
CA LEU A 8 -3.95 -55.81 28.98
C LEU A 8 -3.89 -54.27 28.79
N PRO A 9 -2.96 -53.55 29.44
CA PRO A 9 -2.85 -52.12 29.23
C PRO A 9 -2.19 -51.83 27.87
N TYR A 10 -2.93 -51.21 26.96
CA TYR A 10 -2.51 -50.90 25.59
C TYR A 10 -1.42 -49.80 25.48
N THR A 11 -0.81 -49.34 26.58
CA THR A 11 0.21 -48.28 26.57
C THR A 11 1.38 -48.54 27.54
N LEU A 12 2.59 -48.20 27.10
CA LEU A 12 3.85 -48.27 27.88
C LEU A 12 3.78 -47.53 29.23
N ILE A 13 3.03 -46.43 29.29
CA ILE A 13 2.83 -45.63 30.50
C ILE A 13 1.97 -46.38 31.52
N GLY A 14 0.94 -47.09 31.08
CA GLY A 14 0.09 -47.92 31.95
C GLY A 14 0.85 -49.07 32.61
N LEU A 15 1.91 -49.56 31.97
CA LEU A 15 2.76 -50.65 32.48
C LEU A 15 3.75 -50.16 33.57
N VAL A 16 4.12 -48.88 33.54
CA VAL A 16 5.00 -48.22 34.53
C VAL A 16 4.23 -47.79 35.77
N LEU A 17 2.96 -47.37 35.63
CA LEU A 17 2.15 -46.84 36.74
C LEU A 17 1.49 -47.90 37.64
N ARG A 18 1.58 -49.19 37.30
CA ARG A 18 0.94 -50.26 38.09
C ARG A 18 1.75 -50.57 39.36
N GLN A 19 1.13 -50.37 40.53
CA GLN A 19 1.72 -50.75 41.82
C GLN A 19 1.96 -52.26 41.92
N PRO A 20 3.04 -52.72 42.58
CA PRO A 20 3.35 -54.14 42.72
C PRO A 20 2.36 -54.85 43.66
N SER A 21 1.84 -56.00 43.24
CA SER A 21 1.26 -56.98 44.16
C SER A 21 2.41 -57.69 44.91
N PRO A 22 2.25 -58.07 46.19
CA PRO A 22 3.32 -58.70 46.97
C PRO A 22 3.71 -60.07 46.39
N PRO A 23 4.98 -60.50 46.50
CA PRO A 23 5.47 -61.70 45.83
C PRO A 23 5.06 -62.98 46.56
N HIS A 24 4.57 -63.98 45.82
CA HIS A 24 4.54 -65.37 46.28
C HIS A 24 5.94 -66.01 46.10
N PRO A 25 6.44 -66.79 47.08
CA PRO A 25 7.76 -67.41 47.00
C PRO A 25 7.70 -68.61 46.05
N GLY A 26 8.29 -68.48 44.86
CA GLY A 26 8.44 -69.59 43.91
C GLY A 26 8.32 -69.25 42.41
N ALA A 27 7.96 -68.02 42.04
CA ALA A 27 7.81 -67.66 40.62
C ALA A 27 9.15 -67.26 39.98
N ALA A 28 9.57 -68.00 38.96
CA ALA A 28 10.69 -67.71 38.08
C ALA A 28 10.68 -66.26 37.55
N SER A 29 11.88 -65.71 37.31
CA SER A 29 12.15 -64.34 36.83
C SER A 29 11.13 -63.86 35.79
N CYS A 30 10.20 -63.00 36.23
CA CYS A 30 9.05 -62.60 35.46
C CYS A 30 9.47 -61.61 34.34
N PRO A 31 9.16 -61.89 33.05
CA PRO A 31 9.42 -60.99 31.91
C PRO A 31 8.89 -59.57 32.11
N SER A 32 7.88 -59.42 32.97
CA SER A 32 7.26 -58.15 33.34
C SER A 32 8.22 -57.17 34.05
N ARG A 33 9.19 -57.65 34.83
CA ARG A 33 10.17 -56.79 35.53
C ARG A 33 11.22 -56.24 34.57
N PHE A 34 11.72 -57.08 33.67
CA PHE A 34 12.63 -56.66 32.61
C PHE A 34 11.98 -55.66 31.64
N LEU A 35 10.74 -55.94 31.21
CA LEU A 35 9.98 -55.02 30.36
C LEU A 35 9.70 -53.68 31.05
N ARG A 36 9.46 -53.68 32.37
CA ARG A 36 9.28 -52.46 33.16
C ARG A 36 10.57 -51.65 33.30
N ASP A 37 11.70 -52.31 33.58
CA ASP A 37 13.01 -51.64 33.66
C ASP A 37 13.44 -51.09 32.29
N TYR A 38 13.18 -51.83 31.21
CA TYR A 38 13.38 -51.35 29.84
C TYR A 38 12.49 -50.15 29.52
N ALA A 39 11.19 -50.21 29.86
CA ALA A 39 10.26 -49.10 29.69
C ALA A 39 10.68 -47.86 30.51
N SER A 40 11.17 -48.05 31.74
CA SER A 40 11.69 -46.96 32.58
C SER A 40 12.96 -46.33 31.99
N ARG A 41 13.91 -47.14 31.50
CA ARG A 41 15.11 -46.63 30.83
C ARG A 41 14.78 -45.89 29.53
N ALA A 42 13.86 -46.43 28.72
CA ALA A 42 13.41 -45.81 27.48
C ALA A 42 12.70 -44.47 27.73
N THR A 43 11.80 -44.41 28.72
CA THR A 43 11.11 -43.17 29.10
C THR A 43 12.09 -42.13 29.65
N ASN A 44 13.04 -42.52 30.51
CA ASN A 44 14.09 -41.63 31.00
C ASN A 44 14.98 -41.11 29.86
N ALA A 45 15.37 -41.96 28.91
CA ALA A 45 16.12 -41.55 27.73
C ALA A 45 15.35 -40.50 26.90
N LEU A 46 14.06 -40.72 26.66
CA LEU A 46 13.20 -39.76 25.96
C LEU A 46 13.10 -38.42 26.73
N LEU A 47 12.94 -38.45 28.06
CA LEU A 47 12.90 -37.24 28.88
C LEU A 47 14.22 -36.46 28.82
N TRP A 48 15.37 -37.14 28.86
CA TRP A 48 16.68 -36.50 28.71
C TRP A 48 16.87 -35.89 27.31
N ILE A 49 16.49 -36.61 26.25
CA ILE A 49 16.53 -36.08 24.88
C ILE A 49 15.64 -34.84 24.76
N CYS A 50 14.43 -34.87 25.33
CA CYS A 50 13.54 -33.70 25.37
C CYS A 50 14.16 -32.53 26.14
N LEU A 51 14.72 -32.77 27.33
CA LEU A 51 15.34 -31.73 28.16
C LEU A 51 16.55 -31.10 27.45
N ILE A 52 17.43 -31.91 26.86
CA ILE A 52 18.59 -31.42 26.10
C ILE A 52 18.13 -30.61 24.90
N SER A 53 17.11 -31.08 24.18
CA SER A 53 16.55 -30.39 23.02
C SER A 53 15.94 -29.03 23.38
N VAL A 54 15.14 -28.98 24.45
CA VAL A 54 14.53 -27.73 24.95
C VAL A 54 15.61 -26.77 25.46
N THR A 55 16.58 -27.27 26.24
CA THR A 55 17.68 -26.46 26.77
C THR A 55 18.53 -25.88 25.62
N SER A 56 18.87 -26.68 24.63
CA SER A 56 19.58 -26.23 23.42
C SER A 56 18.78 -25.16 22.66
N LEU A 57 17.47 -25.32 22.51
CA LEU A 57 16.60 -24.33 21.88
C LEU A 57 16.57 -23.00 22.67
N LEU A 58 16.47 -23.06 24.00
CA LEU A 58 16.48 -21.89 24.87
C LEU A 58 17.83 -21.17 24.84
N CYS A 59 18.94 -21.90 24.94
CA CYS A 59 20.29 -21.35 24.81
C CYS A 59 20.50 -20.68 23.45
N ARG A 60 20.03 -21.29 22.35
CA ARG A 60 20.07 -20.67 21.02
C ARG A 60 19.23 -19.40 20.91
N ARG A 61 18.06 -19.35 21.56
CA ARG A 61 17.23 -18.14 21.62
C ARG A 61 17.90 -17.04 22.43
N LEU A 62 18.47 -17.37 23.59
CA LEU A 62 19.20 -16.43 24.43
C LEU A 62 20.44 -15.90 23.71
N ALA A 63 21.23 -16.76 23.07
CA ALA A 63 22.39 -16.34 22.29
C ALA A 63 22.04 -15.41 21.11
N ARG A 64 20.88 -15.61 20.46
CA ARG A 64 20.37 -14.67 19.45
C ARG A 64 19.98 -13.33 20.06
N LEU A 65 19.31 -13.35 21.21
CA LEU A 65 18.90 -12.15 21.93
C LEU A 65 20.09 -11.32 22.42
N VAL A 66 21.10 -11.97 23.00
CA VAL A 66 22.34 -11.32 23.44
C VAL A 66 23.09 -10.74 22.25
N ARG A 67 23.20 -11.47 21.12
CA ARG A 67 23.78 -10.92 19.89
C ARG A 67 23.06 -9.66 19.41
N LEU A 68 21.73 -9.70 19.36
CA LEU A 68 20.90 -8.56 18.99
C LEU A 68 21.18 -7.36 19.91
N TRP A 69 21.29 -7.56 21.23
CA TRP A 69 21.62 -6.49 22.18
C TRP A 69 23.03 -5.94 22.01
N VAL A 70 24.04 -6.80 21.81
CA VAL A 70 25.43 -6.39 21.63
C VAL A 70 25.64 -5.63 20.33
N GLN A 71 25.02 -6.07 19.24
CA GLN A 71 25.10 -5.37 17.95
C GLN A 71 24.27 -4.09 17.99
N GLY A 72 23.06 -4.16 18.53
CA GLY A 72 22.17 -3.01 18.68
C GLY A 72 22.75 -1.91 19.55
N SER A 73 23.49 -2.24 20.62
CA SER A 73 24.08 -1.22 21.53
C SER A 73 25.18 -0.39 20.87
N ARG A 74 25.81 -0.87 19.79
CA ARG A 74 26.82 -0.13 19.01
C ARG A 74 26.22 0.97 18.14
N ILE A 75 24.90 0.94 17.91
CA ILE A 75 24.20 1.95 17.12
C ILE A 75 23.88 3.15 18.03
N PRO A 76 24.13 4.41 17.58
CA PRO A 76 23.80 5.61 18.36
C PRO A 76 22.32 5.65 18.74
N GLY A 77 21.99 6.09 19.96
CA GLY A 77 20.62 6.25 20.41
C GLY A 77 20.48 6.30 21.93
N PRO A 78 19.24 6.43 22.45
CA PRO A 78 19.00 6.65 23.86
C PRO A 78 19.48 5.48 24.73
N PRO A 79 19.98 5.75 25.95
CA PRO A 79 20.37 4.73 26.92
C PRO A 79 19.12 4.07 27.52
N SER A 80 18.40 3.30 26.72
CA SER A 80 17.25 2.51 27.15
C SER A 80 17.68 1.08 27.44
N ASN A 81 17.41 0.62 28.67
CA ASN A 81 17.40 -0.80 28.99
C ASN A 81 16.28 -1.45 28.15
N PRO A 82 16.55 -2.50 27.36
CA PRO A 82 15.55 -3.15 26.51
C PRO A 82 14.27 -3.57 27.27
N PHE A 83 14.38 -3.79 28.58
CA PHE A 83 13.26 -4.16 29.47
C PHE A 83 12.37 -2.98 29.92
N LEU A 84 12.88 -1.75 29.95
CA LEU A 84 12.16 -0.54 30.42
C LEU A 84 11.64 0.34 29.26
N ALA A 85 11.83 -0.09 28.01
CA ALA A 85 11.61 0.71 26.81
C ALA A 85 10.15 1.16 26.55
N ARG A 86 9.17 0.74 27.37
CA ARG A 86 7.75 1.01 27.15
C ARG A 86 7.25 2.38 27.63
N SER A 87 7.97 3.09 28.50
CA SER A 87 7.36 4.20 29.27
C SER A 87 7.17 5.52 28.51
N LYS A 88 7.83 5.73 27.35
CA LYS A 88 7.74 7.00 26.58
C LYS A 88 6.96 6.92 25.27
N LEU A 89 6.44 5.75 24.92
CA LEU A 89 5.64 5.52 23.70
C LEU A 89 4.13 5.49 23.97
N ILE A 90 3.69 5.92 25.17
CA ILE A 90 2.27 5.95 25.54
C ILE A 90 1.61 7.15 24.84
N PRO A 91 0.52 6.95 24.08
CA PRO A 91 -0.22 8.03 23.46
C PRO A 91 -0.98 8.79 24.56
N GLY A 92 -0.57 10.02 24.83
CA GLY A 92 -1.28 10.91 25.75
C GLY A 92 -0.38 11.73 26.67
N CYS A 93 0.42 12.65 26.11
CA CYS A 93 0.80 13.88 26.82
C CYS A 93 1.44 14.88 25.86
N GLY A 94 0.81 16.05 25.71
CA GLY A 94 1.44 17.28 25.20
C GLY A 94 1.66 17.37 23.68
N SER A 95 1.41 18.57 23.14
CA SER A 95 1.78 19.04 21.80
C SER A 95 3.10 18.39 21.29
N LEU A 96 3.09 17.77 20.09
CA LEU A 96 4.18 16.95 19.48
C LEU A 96 4.17 15.41 19.76
N GLY A 97 3.00 14.82 20.08
CA GLY A 97 2.84 13.40 20.45
C GLY A 97 2.85 12.32 19.34
N SER A 98 3.64 12.42 18.26
CA SER A 98 3.75 11.37 17.23
C SER A 98 5.12 10.69 17.23
N LEU A 99 5.19 9.38 16.90
CA LEU A 99 6.47 8.64 16.76
C LEU A 99 7.46 9.39 15.86
N THR A 100 6.97 10.07 14.82
CA THR A 100 7.78 10.91 13.93
C THR A 100 8.41 12.10 14.66
N GLY A 101 7.66 12.77 15.55
CA GLY A 101 8.19 13.85 16.38
C GLY A 101 9.29 13.37 17.33
N TYR A 102 9.07 12.23 17.99
CA TYR A 102 10.10 11.64 18.84
C TYR A 102 11.35 11.20 18.05
N LEU A 103 11.17 10.64 16.85
CA LEU A 103 12.30 10.33 15.96
C LEU A 103 13.05 11.60 15.51
N ALA A 104 12.36 12.74 15.37
CA ALA A 104 13.01 14.01 15.06
C ALA A 104 13.97 14.43 16.17
N GLU A 105 13.50 14.44 17.43
CA GLU A 105 14.33 14.75 18.61
C GLU A 105 15.54 13.81 18.72
N LEU A 106 15.35 12.52 18.44
CA LEU A 106 16.45 11.56 18.47
C LEU A 106 17.47 11.83 17.34
N HIS A 107 17.02 12.15 16.14
CA HIS A 107 17.90 12.47 15.03
C HIS A 107 18.69 13.77 15.25
N GLU A 108 18.10 14.76 15.92
CA GLU A 108 18.82 15.97 16.35
C GLU A 108 19.90 15.64 17.39
N LYS A 109 19.62 14.74 18.33
CA LYS A 109 20.53 14.42 19.44
C LYS A 109 21.64 13.42 19.09
N TYR A 110 21.34 12.40 18.31
CA TYR A 110 22.25 11.26 18.08
C TYR A 110 22.71 11.15 16.63
N GLY A 111 22.20 12.00 15.72
CA GLY A 111 22.64 12.10 14.34
C GLY A 111 21.80 11.30 13.33
N PRO A 112 22.37 11.00 12.15
CA PRO A 112 21.60 10.50 10.99
C PRO A 112 21.06 9.08 11.12
N ILE A 113 21.65 8.27 12.00
CA ILE A 113 21.26 6.88 12.28
C ILE A 113 21.00 6.77 13.78
N VAL A 114 19.80 6.31 14.13
CA VAL A 114 19.34 6.22 15.51
C VAL A 114 18.76 4.85 15.80
N ARG A 115 19.12 4.26 16.93
CA ARG A 115 18.42 3.10 17.48
C ARG A 115 17.29 3.50 18.42
N LEU A 116 16.27 2.65 18.49
CA LEU A 116 15.21 2.69 19.47
C LEU A 116 14.78 1.26 19.80
N TRP A 117 14.85 0.86 21.07
CA TRP A 117 14.26 -0.40 21.50
C TRP A 117 12.76 -0.22 21.67
N LEU A 118 11.95 -1.05 21.03
CA LEU A 118 10.49 -1.11 21.22
C LEU A 118 10.11 -2.17 22.26
N SER A 119 10.95 -3.21 22.36
CA SER A 119 10.85 -4.29 23.35
C SER A 119 12.22 -4.97 23.48
N PRO A 120 12.41 -5.91 24.43
CA PRO A 120 13.64 -6.67 24.54
C PRO A 120 14.04 -7.42 23.25
N THR A 121 13.07 -7.73 22.38
CA THR A 121 13.29 -8.51 21.15
C THR A 121 13.13 -7.68 19.88
N GLN A 122 12.77 -6.40 19.98
CA GLN A 122 12.51 -5.54 18.84
C GLN A 122 13.38 -4.29 18.88
N LEU A 123 14.40 -4.30 18.03
CA LEU A 123 15.25 -3.16 17.71
C LEU A 123 14.67 -2.42 16.50
N LEU A 124 14.43 -1.12 16.65
CA LEU A 124 14.15 -0.20 15.56
C LEU A 124 15.40 0.62 15.27
N VAL A 125 15.75 0.78 14.00
CA VAL A 125 16.86 1.62 13.51
C VAL A 125 16.28 2.63 12.52
N SER A 126 16.26 3.90 12.90
CA SER A 126 15.80 5.01 12.07
C SER A 126 16.97 5.61 11.29
N VAL A 127 16.79 5.83 9.98
CA VAL A 127 17.81 6.40 9.09
C VAL A 127 17.22 7.61 8.37
N LYS A 128 17.84 8.79 8.58
CA LYS A 128 17.44 10.07 7.95
C LYS A 128 18.37 10.50 6.82
N ASP A 129 19.62 10.02 6.80
CA ASP A 129 20.59 10.39 5.76
C ASP A 129 20.18 9.88 4.37
N THR A 130 20.09 10.79 3.39
CA THR A 130 19.58 10.50 2.05
C THR A 130 20.41 9.50 1.25
N MET A 131 21.73 9.47 1.46
CA MET A 131 22.61 8.53 0.76
C MET A 131 22.46 7.14 1.35
N LEU A 132 22.40 7.05 2.68
CA LEU A 132 22.19 5.78 3.38
C LEU A 132 20.79 5.23 3.19
N ILE A 133 19.76 6.07 3.05
CA ILE A 133 18.39 5.63 2.82
C ILE A 133 18.30 4.73 1.58
N LYS A 134 18.96 5.07 0.48
CA LYS A 134 18.95 4.23 -0.73
C LYS A 134 19.58 2.87 -0.48
N GLU A 135 20.73 2.85 0.20
CA GLU A 135 21.42 1.62 0.56
C GLU A 135 20.54 0.73 1.44
N VAL A 136 19.92 1.31 2.47
CA VAL A 136 18.98 0.64 3.39
C VAL A 136 17.79 0.03 2.63
N LEU A 137 17.17 0.79 1.72
CA LEU A 137 16.00 0.36 0.96
C LEU A 137 16.32 -0.68 -0.12
N ILE A 138 17.57 -0.78 -0.56
CA ILE A 138 18.06 -1.83 -1.46
C ILE A 138 18.45 -3.08 -0.66
N LYS A 139 19.25 -2.95 0.40
CA LYS A 139 19.79 -4.11 1.14
C LYS A 139 18.74 -4.80 2.02
N ALA A 140 17.74 -4.07 2.51
CA ALA A 140 16.65 -4.64 3.30
C ALA A 140 15.38 -4.75 2.49
N GLU A 141 15.25 -5.89 1.80
CA GLU A 141 14.15 -6.12 0.88
C GLU A 141 12.89 -6.65 1.59
N ASP A 142 13.06 -7.22 2.79
CA ASP A 142 11.97 -7.84 3.52
C ASP A 142 11.07 -6.82 4.21
N LYS A 143 9.82 -7.23 4.42
CA LYS A 143 8.88 -6.57 5.31
C LYS A 143 8.80 -7.29 6.63
N LEU A 144 8.38 -6.56 7.66
CA LEU A 144 8.12 -7.10 8.99
C LEU A 144 7.24 -8.36 8.94
N PRO A 145 7.56 -9.41 9.73
CA PRO A 145 6.72 -10.60 9.86
C PRO A 145 5.27 -10.30 10.25
N LEU A 146 5.06 -9.31 11.11
CA LEU A 146 3.73 -8.88 11.53
C LEU A 146 2.90 -8.35 10.36
N THR A 147 3.49 -7.46 9.57
CA THR A 147 2.88 -6.87 8.37
C THR A 147 2.51 -7.94 7.35
N GLY A 148 3.43 -8.89 7.09
CA GLY A 148 3.14 -10.01 6.18
C GLY A 148 2.01 -10.92 6.69
N ARG A 149 1.91 -11.16 8.00
CA ARG A 149 0.81 -11.93 8.59
C ARG A 149 -0.55 -11.24 8.45
N ALA A 150 -0.61 -9.92 8.65
CA ALA A 150 -1.84 -9.15 8.48
C ALA A 150 -2.41 -9.30 7.06
N PHE A 151 -1.57 -9.13 6.06
CA PHE A 151 -1.99 -9.27 4.67
C PHE A 151 -2.26 -10.71 4.26
N HIS A 152 -1.54 -11.67 4.82
CA HIS A 152 -1.87 -13.08 4.62
C HIS A 152 -3.26 -13.41 5.19
N LEU A 153 -3.62 -12.94 6.38
CA LEU A 153 -4.94 -13.16 6.97
C LEU A 153 -6.06 -12.49 6.15
N ALA A 154 -5.80 -11.32 5.57
CA ALA A 154 -6.78 -10.57 4.78
C ALA A 154 -6.92 -11.11 3.34
N PHE A 155 -5.80 -11.37 2.66
CA PHE A 155 -5.73 -11.56 1.20
C PHE A 155 -5.17 -12.91 0.76
N GLY A 156 -4.70 -13.75 1.70
CA GLY A 156 -4.17 -15.08 1.41
C GLY A 156 -2.65 -15.16 1.29
N ARG A 157 -2.15 -16.40 1.21
CA ARG A 157 -0.71 -16.75 1.29
C ARG A 157 0.13 -16.23 0.12
N SER A 158 -0.51 -16.06 -1.02
CA SER A 158 0.14 -15.73 -2.29
C SER A 158 0.02 -14.24 -2.64
N SER A 159 -0.20 -13.37 -1.65
CA SER A 159 -0.29 -11.93 -1.89
C SER A 159 1.08 -11.26 -2.09
N LEU A 160 1.10 -10.13 -2.81
CA LEU A 160 2.29 -9.26 -3.02
C LEU A 160 2.94 -8.73 -1.73
N PHE A 161 2.26 -8.89 -0.59
CA PHE A 161 2.59 -8.24 0.66
C PHE A 161 3.19 -9.19 1.70
N VAL A 162 3.62 -10.37 1.26
CA VAL A 162 4.41 -11.32 2.07
C VAL A 162 5.74 -10.70 2.53
N SER A 163 6.18 -11.10 3.72
CA SER A 163 7.39 -10.59 4.39
C SER A 163 8.67 -10.79 3.57
N SER A 164 8.94 -12.03 3.13
CA SER A 164 10.12 -12.34 2.31
C SER A 164 9.97 -11.73 0.92
N PHE A 165 10.99 -10.99 0.47
CA PHE A 165 10.99 -10.42 -0.89
C PHE A 165 11.20 -11.46 -1.98
N GLU A 166 12.10 -12.41 -1.79
CA GLU A 166 12.37 -13.52 -2.73
C GLU A 166 11.06 -14.20 -3.17
N LYS A 167 10.15 -14.44 -2.23
CA LYS A 167 8.83 -15.05 -2.49
C LYS A 167 7.89 -14.20 -3.34
N VAL A 168 8.13 -12.90 -3.51
CA VAL A 168 7.24 -11.97 -4.22
C VAL A 168 7.90 -11.26 -5.39
N GLN A 169 9.22 -11.40 -5.58
CA GLN A 169 9.97 -10.67 -6.61
C GLN A 169 9.36 -10.84 -8.00
N LYS A 170 9.30 -12.08 -8.50
CA LYS A 170 8.76 -12.39 -9.84
C LYS A 170 7.35 -11.84 -10.06
N ARG A 171 6.47 -12.02 -9.07
CA ARG A 171 5.09 -11.47 -9.12
C ARG A 171 5.08 -9.96 -9.23
N ARG A 172 5.94 -9.28 -8.48
CA ARG A 172 6.01 -7.81 -8.46
C ARG A 172 6.54 -7.27 -9.78
N GLU A 173 7.54 -7.93 -10.37
CA GLU A 173 8.09 -7.59 -11.69
C GLU A 173 7.02 -7.73 -12.78
N SER A 174 6.38 -8.91 -12.87
CA SER A 174 5.29 -9.18 -13.83
C SER A 174 4.13 -8.19 -13.67
N LEU A 175 3.69 -7.92 -12.43
CA LEU A 175 2.62 -6.97 -12.19
C LEU A 175 3.02 -5.52 -12.54
N ALA A 176 4.29 -5.14 -12.34
CA ALA A 176 4.76 -3.82 -12.69
C ALA A 176 4.76 -3.61 -14.20
N GLU A 177 5.18 -4.62 -14.97
CA GLU A 177 5.08 -4.61 -16.42
C GLU A 177 3.63 -4.46 -16.89
N TYR A 178 2.73 -5.29 -16.36
CA TYR A 178 1.30 -5.22 -16.64
C TYR A 178 0.70 -3.83 -16.35
N MET A 179 0.95 -3.29 -15.15
CA MET A 179 0.43 -1.98 -14.74
C MET A 179 0.98 -0.88 -15.64
N ASN A 180 2.29 -0.89 -15.93
CA ASN A 180 2.94 0.12 -16.74
C ASN A 180 2.41 0.17 -18.18
N GLY A 181 2.14 -0.99 -18.80
CA GLY A 181 1.57 -1.05 -20.14
C GLY A 181 0.11 -0.57 -20.20
N ARG A 182 -0.71 -0.93 -19.20
CA ARG A 182 -2.15 -0.64 -19.21
C ARG A 182 -2.53 0.78 -18.78
N ILE A 183 -1.74 1.43 -17.91
CA ILE A 183 -2.01 2.82 -17.49
C ILE A 183 -2.00 3.76 -18.70
N ALA A 184 -1.08 3.58 -19.65
CA ALA A 184 -1.01 4.38 -20.86
C ALA A 184 -2.30 4.25 -21.71
N VAL A 185 -2.81 3.02 -21.87
CA VAL A 185 -4.02 2.76 -22.67
C VAL A 185 -5.30 3.25 -22.00
N ARG A 186 -5.44 3.10 -20.68
CA ARG A 186 -6.69 3.37 -19.94
C ARG A 186 -6.82 4.77 -19.38
N ALA A 187 -5.71 5.51 -19.26
CA ALA A 187 -5.76 6.93 -18.91
C ALA A 187 -6.55 7.77 -19.96
N ASN A 188 -6.83 7.22 -21.15
CA ASN A 188 -7.48 7.94 -22.25
C ASN A 188 -9.02 7.85 -22.28
N ILE A 189 -9.61 6.84 -21.62
CA ILE A 189 -11.02 6.46 -21.89
C ILE A 189 -11.93 6.70 -20.68
N ILE A 190 -11.41 6.50 -19.47
CA ILE A 190 -12.24 6.22 -18.29
C ILE A 190 -12.44 7.44 -17.35
N PRO A 191 -11.50 8.40 -17.20
CA PRO A 191 -11.62 9.44 -16.17
C PRO A 191 -12.87 10.33 -16.28
N SER A 192 -13.34 10.66 -17.48
CA SER A 192 -14.57 11.45 -17.65
C SER A 192 -15.83 10.69 -17.22
N GLU A 193 -15.95 9.41 -17.57
CA GLU A 193 -17.07 8.56 -17.16
C GLU A 193 -17.07 8.35 -15.63
N ILE A 194 -15.88 8.20 -15.03
CA ILE A 194 -15.74 8.12 -13.57
C ILE A 194 -16.19 9.42 -12.92
N VAL A 195 -15.71 10.57 -13.41
CA VAL A 195 -16.10 11.87 -12.84
C VAL A 195 -17.60 12.04 -12.98
N GLU A 196 -18.22 11.73 -14.12
CA GLU A 196 -19.67 11.83 -14.28
C GLU A 196 -20.43 10.87 -13.34
N CYS A 197 -20.01 9.60 -13.24
CA CYS A 197 -20.61 8.61 -12.35
C CYS A 197 -20.51 9.02 -10.87
N VAL A 198 -19.30 9.38 -10.44
CA VAL A 198 -19.04 9.79 -9.05
C VAL A 198 -19.74 11.10 -8.75
N MET A 199 -19.67 12.09 -9.64
CA MET A 199 -20.35 13.37 -9.43
C MET A 199 -21.87 13.25 -9.48
N GLY A 200 -22.44 12.33 -10.25
CA GLY A 200 -23.87 11.99 -10.17
C GLY A 200 -24.27 11.49 -8.77
N ARG A 201 -23.42 10.65 -8.16
CA ARG A 201 -23.62 10.17 -6.78
C ARG A 201 -23.37 11.25 -5.75
N VAL A 202 -22.32 12.06 -5.91
CA VAL A 202 -22.00 13.21 -5.05
C VAL A 202 -23.14 14.23 -5.09
N ASN A 203 -23.69 14.57 -6.25
CA ASN A 203 -24.82 15.49 -6.36
C ASN A 203 -26.06 14.96 -5.62
N THR A 204 -26.31 13.65 -5.69
CA THR A 204 -27.40 13.01 -4.93
C THR A 204 -27.19 13.09 -3.41
N ILE A 205 -25.94 13.03 -2.96
CA ILE A 205 -25.57 13.12 -1.54
C ILE A 205 -25.57 14.59 -1.07
N MET A 206 -25.05 15.52 -1.88
CA MET A 206 -25.08 16.97 -1.60
C MET A 206 -26.52 17.50 -1.52
N ALA A 207 -27.45 16.94 -2.31
CA ALA A 207 -28.87 17.25 -2.18
C ALA A 207 -29.46 16.84 -0.81
N LYS A 208 -28.76 16.04 -0.02
CA LYS A 208 -29.17 15.54 1.31
C LYS A 208 -28.35 16.09 2.48
N GLY A 209 -27.31 16.90 2.23
CA GLY A 209 -26.45 17.47 3.27
C GLY A 209 -25.06 17.89 2.79
N THR A 210 -24.18 18.23 3.73
CA THR A 210 -22.77 18.56 3.46
C THR A 210 -21.96 17.30 3.21
N LEU A 211 -20.89 17.41 2.41
CA LEU A 211 -20.04 16.25 2.10
C LEU A 211 -18.58 16.53 2.43
N ASP A 212 -18.05 15.63 3.25
CA ASP A 212 -16.66 15.63 3.64
C ASP A 212 -15.72 15.32 2.43
N CYS A 213 -14.64 16.09 2.29
CA CYS A 213 -13.61 15.88 1.26
C CYS A 213 -13.03 14.45 1.30
N GLY A 214 -12.86 13.88 2.50
CA GLY A 214 -12.35 12.52 2.67
C GLY A 214 -13.27 11.48 2.04
N SER A 215 -14.58 11.62 2.24
CA SER A 215 -15.59 10.72 1.67
C SER A 215 -15.64 10.77 0.14
N VAL A 216 -15.59 11.97 -0.46
CA VAL A 216 -15.51 12.13 -1.93
C VAL A 216 -14.24 11.50 -2.47
N SER A 217 -13.11 11.78 -1.82
CA SER A 217 -11.80 11.26 -2.22
C SER A 217 -11.75 9.74 -2.16
N GLN A 218 -12.44 9.13 -1.19
CA GLN A 218 -12.55 7.70 -1.05
C GLN A 218 -13.32 7.08 -2.22
N GLN A 219 -14.48 7.65 -2.57
CA GLN A 219 -15.26 7.19 -3.73
C GLN A 219 -14.46 7.36 -5.02
N LEU A 220 -13.88 8.53 -5.26
CA LEU A 220 -13.03 8.79 -6.43
C LEU A 220 -11.90 7.76 -6.53
N ALA A 221 -11.17 7.51 -5.44
CA ALA A 221 -10.10 6.52 -5.37
C ALA A 221 -10.57 5.08 -5.67
N PHE A 222 -11.72 4.70 -5.12
CA PHE A 222 -12.28 3.37 -5.30
C PHE A 222 -12.68 3.11 -6.76
N TYR A 223 -13.35 4.07 -7.40
CA TYR A 223 -13.79 3.93 -8.79
C TYR A 223 -12.65 4.09 -9.79
N ILE A 224 -11.72 5.03 -9.61
CA ILE A 224 -10.57 5.15 -10.52
C ILE A 224 -9.70 3.90 -10.48
N LEU A 225 -9.44 3.34 -9.30
CA LEU A 225 -8.66 2.11 -9.18
C LEU A 225 -9.44 0.89 -9.70
N GLY A 226 -10.70 0.76 -9.32
CA GLY A 226 -11.56 -0.33 -9.75
C GLY A 226 -11.72 -0.36 -11.27
N SER A 227 -12.00 0.77 -11.91
CA SER A 227 -12.10 0.84 -13.37
C SER A 227 -10.74 0.68 -14.06
N THR A 228 -9.63 1.06 -13.41
CA THR A 228 -8.29 0.80 -13.95
C THR A 228 -7.96 -0.69 -13.95
N LEU A 229 -8.39 -1.44 -12.93
CA LEU A 229 -8.16 -2.89 -12.86
C LEU A 229 -9.17 -3.68 -13.68
N PHE A 230 -10.46 -3.40 -13.49
CA PHE A 230 -11.58 -4.20 -14.00
C PHE A 230 -12.24 -3.62 -15.26
N GLY A 231 -11.88 -2.40 -15.69
CA GLY A 231 -12.49 -1.71 -16.82
C GLY A 231 -13.83 -1.04 -16.49
N VAL A 232 -14.50 -0.49 -17.51
CA VAL A 232 -15.78 0.23 -17.39
C VAL A 232 -16.91 -0.62 -16.80
N ALA A 233 -16.84 -1.95 -16.95
CA ALA A 233 -17.79 -2.89 -16.35
C ALA A 233 -17.88 -2.78 -14.81
N PHE A 234 -16.83 -2.24 -14.17
CA PHE A 234 -16.80 -2.00 -12.72
C PHE A 234 -17.80 -0.92 -12.28
N LEU A 235 -18.03 0.10 -13.11
CA LEU A 235 -18.87 1.24 -12.78
C LEU A 235 -20.32 0.80 -12.51
N ASP A 236 -20.80 -0.18 -13.27
CA ASP A 236 -22.17 -0.69 -13.21
C ASP A 236 -22.33 -1.88 -12.25
N TRP A 237 -21.27 -2.30 -11.56
CA TRP A 237 -21.33 -3.51 -10.74
C TRP A 237 -22.12 -3.26 -9.44
N PRO A 238 -23.26 -3.95 -9.22
CA PRO A 238 -24.18 -3.61 -8.12
C PRO A 238 -23.60 -3.88 -6.72
N LYS A 239 -22.58 -4.74 -6.60
CA LYS A 239 -21.96 -5.11 -5.33
C LYS A 239 -20.75 -4.24 -4.97
N ALA A 240 -20.42 -3.21 -5.76
CA ALA A 240 -19.26 -2.35 -5.58
C ALA A 240 -19.23 -1.67 -4.18
N SER A 241 -20.35 -1.14 -3.72
CA SER A 241 -20.47 -0.49 -2.40
C SER A 241 -20.23 -1.46 -1.23
N ILE A 242 -20.71 -2.71 -1.37
CA ILE A 242 -20.50 -3.76 -0.37
C ILE A 242 -19.02 -4.16 -0.34
N TYR A 243 -18.40 -4.27 -1.51
CA TYR A 243 -16.97 -4.57 -1.64
C TYR A 243 -16.12 -3.50 -0.95
N GLU A 244 -16.36 -2.23 -1.24
CA GLU A 244 -15.66 -1.08 -0.64
C GLU A 244 -15.76 -1.11 0.90
N LYS A 245 -16.97 -1.25 1.43
CA LYS A 245 -17.21 -1.28 2.88
C LYS A 245 -16.48 -2.43 3.57
N LEU A 246 -16.48 -3.62 2.96
CA LEU A 246 -15.77 -4.79 3.50
C LEU A 246 -14.26 -4.59 3.46
N LEU A 247 -13.73 -4.06 2.35
CA LEU A 247 -12.30 -3.77 2.18
C LEU A 247 -11.79 -2.84 3.29
N ILE A 248 -12.52 -1.77 3.58
CA ILE A 248 -12.19 -0.80 4.64
C ILE A 248 -12.34 -1.43 6.03
N THR A 249 -13.37 -2.23 6.26
CA THR A 249 -13.57 -2.87 7.58
C THR A 249 -12.43 -3.84 7.90
N ILE A 250 -12.08 -4.71 6.95
CA ILE A 250 -10.97 -5.67 7.09
C ILE A 250 -9.65 -4.96 7.37
N SER A 251 -9.45 -3.78 6.79
CA SER A 251 -8.23 -2.99 6.98
C SER A 251 -7.98 -2.55 8.42
N LYS A 252 -9.04 -2.16 9.12
CA LYS A 252 -8.98 -1.64 10.49
C LYS A 252 -8.59 -2.74 11.47
N ASP A 253 -9.07 -3.95 11.22
CA ASP A 253 -8.91 -5.08 12.13
C ASP A 253 -7.70 -5.97 11.81
N GLY A 254 -7.16 -5.90 10.58
CA GLY A 254 -6.13 -6.84 10.11
C GLY A 254 -4.85 -6.84 10.96
N CYS A 255 -4.37 -5.68 11.38
CA CYS A 255 -3.19 -5.58 12.25
C CYS A 255 -3.45 -6.14 13.65
N PHE A 256 -4.64 -5.91 14.20
CA PHE A 256 -5.04 -6.43 15.50
C PHE A 256 -5.02 -7.96 15.49
N TRP A 257 -5.65 -8.60 14.50
CA TRP A 257 -5.66 -10.06 14.40
C TRP A 257 -4.28 -10.65 14.10
N ALA A 258 -3.44 -9.96 13.34
CA ALA A 258 -2.07 -10.40 13.05
C ALA A 258 -1.14 -10.32 14.25
N SER A 259 -1.46 -9.51 15.26
CA SER A 259 -0.64 -9.35 16.47
C SER A 259 -0.53 -10.65 17.27
N TYR A 260 -1.57 -11.50 17.22
CA TYR A 260 -1.57 -12.79 17.88
C TYR A 260 -0.55 -13.74 17.22
N THR A 261 0.31 -14.37 18.03
CA THR A 261 1.24 -15.40 17.55
C THR A 261 0.49 -16.63 17.05
N ILE A 262 -0.55 -17.02 17.78
CA ILE A 262 -1.45 -18.13 17.46
C ILE A 262 -2.82 -17.52 17.17
N PRO A 263 -3.42 -17.77 15.99
CA PRO A 263 -4.73 -17.23 15.67
C PRO A 263 -5.76 -17.59 16.75
N PRO A 264 -6.52 -16.61 17.29
CA PRO A 264 -7.42 -16.84 18.41
C PRO A 264 -8.71 -17.54 17.94
N PHE A 265 -8.62 -18.83 17.62
CA PHE A 265 -9.73 -19.64 17.09
C PHE A 265 -10.88 -19.81 18.09
N TRP A 266 -10.68 -19.49 19.36
CA TRP A 266 -11.72 -19.44 20.39
C TRP A 266 -12.53 -18.12 20.37
N SER A 267 -12.05 -17.08 19.69
CA SER A 267 -12.71 -15.78 19.64
C SER A 267 -13.78 -15.75 18.55
N ARG A 268 -15.03 -15.46 18.94
CA ARG A 268 -16.14 -15.24 17.98
C ARG A 268 -15.85 -14.10 17.01
N GLU A 269 -15.20 -13.04 17.48
CA GLU A 269 -14.85 -11.87 16.65
C GLU A 269 -13.81 -12.22 15.58
N TYR A 270 -12.87 -13.11 15.89
CA TYR A 270 -11.90 -13.61 14.89
C TYR A 270 -12.59 -14.39 13.77
N TRP A 271 -13.60 -15.20 14.09
CA TRP A 271 -14.40 -15.91 13.09
C TRP A 271 -15.22 -14.96 12.22
N LYS A 272 -15.79 -13.89 12.80
CA LYS A 272 -16.45 -12.84 12.02
C LYS A 272 -15.47 -12.19 11.05
N TYR A 273 -14.27 -11.83 11.50
CA TYR A 273 -13.21 -11.29 10.64
C TYR A 273 -12.85 -12.25 9.49
N LYS A 274 -12.62 -13.53 9.79
CA LYS A 274 -12.32 -14.55 8.78
C LYS A 274 -13.47 -14.72 7.77
N HIS A 275 -14.72 -14.64 8.23
CA HIS A 275 -15.89 -14.68 7.36
C HIS A 275 -15.95 -13.46 6.44
N MET A 276 -15.64 -12.25 6.94
CA MET A 276 -15.53 -11.05 6.11
C MET A 276 -14.45 -11.19 5.04
N CYS A 277 -13.26 -11.69 5.37
CA CYS A 277 -12.20 -11.96 4.39
C CYS A 277 -12.66 -12.95 3.31
N LYS A 278 -13.35 -14.04 3.71
CA LYS A 278 -13.90 -15.02 2.76
C LYS A 278 -14.95 -14.39 1.83
N ARG A 279 -15.85 -13.57 2.38
CA ARG A 279 -16.86 -12.84 1.61
C ARG A 279 -16.21 -11.87 0.61
N LEU A 280 -15.17 -11.15 1.02
CA LEU A 280 -14.42 -10.25 0.14
C LEU A 280 -13.73 -11.01 -1.00
N LYS A 281 -13.16 -12.20 -0.72
CA LYS A 281 -12.60 -13.10 -1.76
C LYS A 281 -13.66 -13.52 -2.78
N HIS A 282 -14.86 -13.92 -2.33
CA HIS A 282 -15.95 -14.27 -3.25
C HIS A 282 -16.41 -13.08 -4.10
N LEU A 283 -16.53 -11.89 -3.50
CA LEU A 283 -16.89 -10.68 -4.25
C LEU A 283 -15.84 -10.32 -5.30
N THR A 284 -14.55 -10.58 -5.02
CA THR A 284 -13.47 -10.39 -6.00
C THR A 284 -13.61 -11.35 -7.18
N GLN A 285 -13.94 -12.61 -6.92
CA GLN A 285 -14.19 -13.59 -7.97
C GLN A 285 -15.43 -13.22 -8.79
N ASP A 286 -16.48 -12.71 -8.13
CA ASP A 286 -17.71 -12.26 -8.76
C ASP A 286 -17.49 -11.10 -9.74
N ILE A 287 -16.71 -10.07 -9.36
CA ILE A 287 -16.41 -8.96 -10.28
C ILE A 287 -15.54 -9.43 -11.45
N ILE A 288 -14.57 -10.31 -11.22
CA ILE A 288 -13.74 -10.86 -12.30
C ILE A 288 -14.65 -11.56 -13.32
N GLN A 289 -15.54 -12.43 -12.85
CA GLN A 289 -16.49 -13.15 -13.70
C GLN A 289 -17.44 -12.20 -14.44
N HIS A 290 -18.02 -11.22 -13.73
CA HIS A 290 -18.90 -10.21 -14.31
C HIS A 290 -18.21 -9.40 -15.43
N CYS A 291 -16.94 -9.07 -15.27
CA CYS A 291 -16.16 -8.37 -16.29
C CYS A 291 -15.91 -9.24 -17.54
N VAL A 292 -15.69 -10.55 -17.36
CA VAL A 292 -15.55 -11.50 -18.49
C VAL A 292 -16.87 -11.60 -19.25
N GLU A 293 -17.99 -11.84 -18.55
CA GLU A 293 -19.31 -12.03 -19.16
C GLU A 293 -19.81 -10.80 -19.93
N LYS A 294 -19.68 -9.60 -19.32
CA LYS A 294 -20.12 -8.35 -19.96
C LYS A 294 -19.32 -8.08 -21.24
N TYR A 295 -18.06 -8.51 -21.29
CA TYR A 295 -17.28 -8.37 -22.52
C TYR A 295 -17.61 -9.43 -23.57
N ASP A 296 -17.79 -10.70 -23.19
CA ASP A 296 -18.24 -11.73 -24.13
C ASP A 296 -19.55 -11.34 -24.82
N LEU A 297 -20.42 -10.61 -24.12
CA LEU A 297 -21.60 -10.01 -24.72
C LEU A 297 -21.25 -8.88 -25.70
N LEU A 298 -20.36 -7.96 -25.33
CA LEU A 298 -19.93 -6.86 -26.21
C LEU A 298 -19.20 -7.35 -27.47
N SER A 299 -18.37 -8.38 -27.38
CA SER A 299 -17.67 -8.98 -28.52
C SER A 299 -18.64 -9.68 -29.47
N LYS A 300 -19.64 -10.38 -28.95
CA LYS A 300 -20.71 -11.00 -29.75
C LYS A 300 -21.57 -9.97 -30.48
N ILE A 301 -21.87 -8.84 -29.84
CA ILE A 301 -22.63 -7.72 -30.45
C ILE A 301 -21.80 -7.02 -31.54
N GLY A 302 -20.48 -6.85 -31.32
CA GLY A 302 -19.57 -6.28 -32.32
C GLY A 302 -19.44 -7.14 -33.59
N HIS A 303 -19.42 -8.47 -33.45
CA HIS A 303 -19.38 -9.40 -34.59
C HIS A 303 -20.72 -9.55 -35.33
N SER A 304 -21.87 -9.33 -34.69
CA SER A 304 -23.17 -9.35 -35.39
C SER A 304 -23.37 -8.11 -36.26
N SER A 305 -22.78 -6.96 -35.89
CA SER A 305 -22.89 -5.71 -36.67
C SER A 305 -22.02 -5.70 -37.94
N TYR A 306 -21.05 -6.61 -38.06
CA TYR A 306 -20.14 -6.69 -39.22
C TYR A 306 -20.59 -7.68 -40.31
N LYS A 307 -21.71 -8.39 -40.09
CA LYS A 307 -22.27 -9.33 -41.07
C LYS A 307 -23.23 -8.71 -42.08
N ASP A 308 -23.62 -7.44 -41.90
CA ASP A 308 -24.58 -6.74 -42.78
C ASP A 308 -23.97 -5.79 -43.81
N ASN A 309 -22.64 -5.75 -43.95
CA ASN A 309 -21.97 -5.04 -45.05
C ASN A 309 -20.74 -5.83 -45.52
N LYS A 310 -20.98 -6.80 -46.39
CA LYS A 310 -19.94 -7.40 -47.23
C LYS A 310 -20.49 -7.55 -48.64
N ASP A 311 -20.19 -6.56 -49.46
CA ASP A 311 -19.89 -6.76 -50.88
C ASP A 311 -18.78 -5.77 -51.25
N ILE A 312 -17.83 -6.27 -52.05
CA ILE A 312 -16.58 -5.68 -52.55
C ILE A 312 -15.32 -6.18 -51.82
N GLU A 313 -14.71 -7.13 -52.53
CA GLU A 313 -13.41 -7.76 -52.36
C GLU A 313 -12.27 -6.74 -52.43
N ASP A 314 -11.22 -6.93 -51.61
CA ASP A 314 -9.85 -6.93 -52.12
C ASP A 314 -8.90 -7.57 -51.09
N GLU A 315 -8.08 -8.49 -51.60
CA GLU A 315 -7.04 -9.21 -50.89
C GLU A 315 -5.88 -8.29 -50.50
N ALA A 316 -5.63 -8.15 -49.20
CA ALA A 316 -4.32 -7.72 -48.70
C ALA A 316 -3.94 -8.55 -47.47
N ARG A 317 -2.84 -9.29 -47.62
CA ARG A 317 -2.19 -10.09 -46.58
C ARG A 317 -1.98 -9.24 -45.32
N PHE A 318 -2.69 -9.58 -44.25
CA PHE A 318 -2.55 -8.91 -42.96
C PHE A 318 -1.53 -9.67 -42.11
N ASN A 319 -0.46 -8.97 -41.72
CA ASN A 319 0.48 -9.42 -40.71
C ASN A 319 -0.25 -9.67 -39.38
N ASP A 320 -0.09 -10.87 -38.83
CA ASP A 320 -0.32 -11.18 -37.42
C ASP A 320 0.57 -10.28 -36.55
N SER A 321 -0.04 -9.33 -35.83
CA SER A 321 0.51 -8.70 -34.60
C SER A 321 -0.34 -7.54 -34.06
N VAL A 322 -1.42 -7.13 -34.72
CA VAL A 322 -2.31 -6.09 -34.19
C VAL A 322 -3.56 -6.74 -33.58
N LEU A 323 -3.48 -7.07 -32.29
CA LEU A 323 -4.65 -7.37 -31.46
C LEU A 323 -5.58 -6.15 -31.48
N PRO A 324 -6.92 -6.32 -31.61
CA PRO A 324 -7.84 -5.19 -31.65
C PRO A 324 -7.81 -4.41 -30.32
N ASP A 325 -7.71 -3.08 -30.41
CA ASP A 325 -7.59 -2.11 -29.30
C ASP A 325 -8.71 -2.14 -28.25
N ASN A 326 -9.71 -3.01 -28.41
CA ASN A 326 -10.92 -3.10 -27.59
C ASN A 326 -11.03 -4.35 -26.68
N MET A 327 -9.97 -5.18 -26.54
CA MET A 327 -9.98 -6.39 -25.70
C MET A 327 -9.85 -6.09 -24.17
N PRO A 328 -10.65 -6.72 -23.27
CA PRO A 328 -10.74 -6.36 -21.87
C PRO A 328 -9.64 -7.03 -21.06
N SER A 329 -9.24 -6.34 -20.00
CA SER A 329 -8.20 -6.83 -19.11
C SER A 329 -8.67 -7.89 -18.12
N GLY A 330 -9.95 -8.25 -17.99
CA GLY A 330 -10.35 -9.39 -17.14
C GLY A 330 -9.91 -10.73 -17.74
N VAL A 331 -10.12 -10.87 -19.05
CA VAL A 331 -9.67 -12.01 -19.85
C VAL A 331 -8.15 -12.01 -19.98
N LEU A 332 -7.51 -10.85 -20.13
CA LEU A 332 -6.05 -10.74 -20.23
C LEU A 332 -5.33 -10.82 -18.86
N LEU A 333 -5.92 -10.33 -17.76
CA LEU A 333 -5.51 -10.64 -16.37
C LEU A 333 -5.68 -12.13 -16.08
N GLN A 334 -6.63 -12.81 -16.72
CA GLN A 334 -6.83 -14.23 -16.53
C GLN A 334 -5.95 -15.07 -17.46
N GLU A 335 -5.69 -14.68 -18.70
CA GLU A 335 -4.87 -15.39 -19.69
C GLU A 335 -3.38 -15.11 -19.48
N GLU A 336 -2.94 -13.85 -19.42
CA GLU A 336 -1.53 -13.53 -19.16
C GLU A 336 -1.14 -13.87 -17.72
N MET A 337 -1.98 -13.57 -16.71
CA MET A 337 -1.63 -14.01 -15.34
C MET A 337 -1.87 -15.51 -15.12
N ALA A 338 -2.63 -16.25 -15.94
CA ALA A 338 -2.63 -17.72 -15.87
C ALA A 338 -1.39 -18.33 -16.52
N GLU A 339 -0.85 -17.71 -17.57
CA GLU A 339 0.39 -18.14 -18.21
C GLU A 339 1.61 -17.89 -17.30
N TYR A 340 1.57 -16.84 -16.46
CA TYR A 340 2.67 -16.46 -15.55
C TYR A 340 2.44 -16.74 -14.04
N LEU A 341 1.20 -16.94 -13.54
CA LEU A 341 0.89 -17.18 -12.12
C LEU A 341 0.07 -18.46 -11.91
N ASN A 342 0.70 -19.47 -11.31
CA ASN A 342 0.19 -20.84 -11.24
C ASN A 342 -0.93 -21.12 -10.19
N SER A 343 -1.78 -20.15 -9.80
CA SER A 343 -3.05 -20.49 -9.09
C SER A 343 -4.11 -19.38 -9.07
N LYS A 344 -5.40 -19.74 -9.21
CA LYS A 344 -6.56 -18.83 -9.06
C LYS A 344 -6.59 -18.08 -7.71
N GLU A 345 -5.97 -18.64 -6.68
CA GLU A 345 -5.88 -18.04 -5.34
C GLU A 345 -4.88 -16.87 -5.30
N GLU A 346 -3.79 -16.94 -6.08
CA GLU A 346 -2.77 -15.91 -6.19
C GLU A 346 -3.27 -14.66 -6.90
N LEU A 347 -3.99 -14.82 -8.01
CA LEU A 347 -4.65 -13.73 -8.72
C LEU A 347 -5.59 -12.94 -7.80
N CYS A 348 -6.49 -13.63 -7.11
CA CYS A 348 -7.45 -13.00 -6.20
C CYS A 348 -6.73 -12.24 -5.08
N GLY A 349 -5.71 -12.84 -4.45
CA GLY A 349 -4.98 -12.21 -3.36
C GLY A 349 -4.22 -10.94 -3.78
N ASN A 350 -3.66 -10.93 -4.99
CA ASN A 350 -2.95 -9.78 -5.54
C ASN A 350 -3.89 -8.63 -5.89
N ILE A 351 -5.03 -8.93 -6.54
CA ILE A 351 -6.06 -7.94 -6.85
C ILE A 351 -6.63 -7.32 -5.57
N LEU A 352 -6.95 -8.15 -4.57
CA LEU A 352 -7.41 -7.69 -3.27
C LEU A 352 -6.41 -6.74 -2.60
N GLY A 353 -5.13 -7.12 -2.60
CA GLY A 353 -4.08 -6.30 -2.01
C GLY A 353 -3.84 -5.00 -2.78
N LEU A 354 -3.95 -5.00 -4.11
CA LEU A 354 -3.88 -3.80 -4.94
C LEU A 354 -5.06 -2.87 -4.68
N MET A 355 -6.29 -3.39 -4.70
CA MET A 355 -7.49 -2.61 -4.36
C MET A 355 -7.35 -1.99 -2.98
N PHE A 356 -6.88 -2.78 -2.00
CA PHE A 356 -6.71 -2.32 -0.63
C PHE A 356 -5.71 -1.17 -0.49
N HIS A 357 -4.45 -1.41 -0.87
CA HIS A 357 -3.40 -0.41 -0.70
C HIS A 357 -3.55 0.77 -1.66
N GLY A 358 -3.99 0.50 -2.88
CA GLY A 358 -4.25 1.50 -3.89
C GLY A 358 -5.35 2.46 -3.46
N CYS A 359 -6.47 1.95 -2.93
CA CYS A 359 -7.56 2.81 -2.46
C CYS A 359 -7.08 3.73 -1.34
N LEU A 360 -6.49 3.18 -0.27
CA LEU A 360 -6.06 3.99 0.89
C LEU A 360 -5.05 5.09 0.51
N ALA A 361 -4.03 4.75 -0.29
CA ALA A 361 -3.03 5.72 -0.73
C ALA A 361 -3.63 6.78 -1.66
N THR A 362 -4.46 6.36 -2.60
CA THR A 362 -5.10 7.25 -3.59
C THR A 362 -6.11 8.17 -2.93
N THR A 363 -6.90 7.70 -1.96
CA THR A 363 -7.81 8.52 -1.16
C THR A 363 -7.07 9.65 -0.46
N SER A 364 -5.95 9.32 0.18
CA SER A 364 -5.14 10.32 0.91
C SER A 364 -4.57 11.37 -0.04
N LEU A 365 -4.05 10.94 -1.20
CA LEU A 365 -3.48 11.85 -2.19
C LEU A 365 -4.55 12.73 -2.84
N ILE A 366 -5.69 12.17 -3.26
CA ILE A 366 -6.81 12.95 -3.81
C ILE A 366 -7.31 13.96 -2.77
N SER A 367 -7.50 13.54 -1.52
CA SER A 367 -7.95 14.44 -0.45
C SER A 367 -6.99 15.60 -0.22
N SER A 368 -5.67 15.34 -0.22
CA SER A 368 -4.66 16.39 -0.17
C SER A 368 -4.77 17.35 -1.35
N ILE A 369 -4.89 16.83 -2.57
CA ILE A 369 -4.98 17.66 -3.77
C ILE A 369 -6.24 18.54 -3.72
N LEU A 370 -7.41 17.95 -3.47
CA LEU A 370 -8.69 18.68 -3.41
C LEU A 370 -8.68 19.77 -2.33
N THR A 371 -8.15 19.45 -1.15
CA THR A 371 -8.01 20.42 -0.05
C THR A 371 -7.13 21.59 -0.46
N ARG A 372 -5.97 21.34 -1.09
CA ARG A 372 -5.06 22.39 -1.55
C ARG A 372 -5.65 23.21 -2.69
N LEU A 373 -6.40 22.60 -3.61
CA LEU A 373 -7.09 23.33 -4.67
C LEU A 373 -8.17 24.25 -4.11
N ALA A 374 -8.88 23.83 -3.06
CA ALA A 374 -9.88 24.66 -2.37
C ALA A 374 -9.24 25.85 -1.62
N LEU A 375 -8.06 25.64 -1.03
CA LEU A 375 -7.30 26.64 -0.27
C LEU A 375 -6.50 27.63 -1.15
N HIS A 376 -6.18 27.23 -2.39
CA HIS A 376 -5.41 28.04 -3.34
C HIS A 376 -6.18 28.27 -4.65
N PRO A 377 -7.23 29.12 -4.65
CA PRO A 377 -8.03 29.41 -5.85
C PRO A 377 -7.19 29.91 -7.03
N GLU A 378 -6.12 30.67 -6.76
CA GLU A 378 -5.18 31.16 -7.78
C GLU A 378 -4.41 30.03 -8.48
N LEU A 379 -4.04 28.98 -7.75
CA LEU A 379 -3.43 27.78 -8.33
C LEU A 379 -4.47 27.01 -9.13
N GLN A 380 -5.67 26.84 -8.58
CA GLN A 380 -6.78 26.14 -9.25
C GLN A 380 -7.11 26.78 -10.60
N GLN A 381 -7.10 28.11 -10.68
CA GLN A 381 -7.37 28.83 -11.92
C GLN A 381 -6.24 28.67 -12.96
N LYS A 382 -4.97 28.65 -12.52
CA LYS A 382 -3.83 28.36 -13.41
C LYS A 382 -3.89 26.94 -13.97
N LEU A 383 -4.23 25.97 -13.12
CA LEU A 383 -4.42 24.57 -13.52
C LEU A 383 -5.59 24.42 -14.49
N TYR A 384 -6.70 25.11 -14.24
CA TYR A 384 -7.83 25.14 -15.17
C TYR A 384 -7.42 25.69 -16.54
N ALA A 385 -6.67 26.80 -16.58
CA ALA A 385 -6.17 27.36 -17.83
C ALA A 385 -5.22 26.38 -18.57
N GLU A 386 -4.34 25.68 -17.85
CA GLU A 386 -3.47 24.64 -18.41
C GLU A 386 -4.29 23.48 -19.03
N VAL A 387 -5.32 23.00 -18.31
CA VAL A 387 -6.22 21.93 -18.78
C VAL A 387 -6.95 22.34 -20.06
N ILE A 388 -7.53 23.55 -20.10
CA ILE A 388 -8.26 24.05 -21.27
C ILE A 388 -7.32 24.25 -22.48
N ALA A 389 -6.13 24.80 -22.26
CA ALA A 389 -5.17 25.08 -23.34
C ALA A 389 -4.66 23.81 -24.05
N VAL A 390 -4.56 22.69 -23.31
CA VAL A 390 -4.22 21.39 -23.88
C VAL A 390 -5.41 20.80 -24.63
N GLN A 391 -6.62 20.92 -24.08
CA GLN A 391 -7.85 20.40 -24.69
C GLN A 391 -8.23 21.14 -25.99
N GLU A 392 -8.00 22.45 -26.11
CA GLU A 392 -8.29 23.16 -27.36
C GLU A 392 -7.51 22.58 -28.56
N LYS A 393 -6.43 21.83 -28.29
CA LYS A 393 -5.62 21.13 -29.30
C LYS A 393 -6.08 19.69 -29.53
N THR A 394 -6.83 19.08 -28.61
CA THR A 394 -7.27 17.66 -28.68
C THR A 394 -8.73 17.48 -28.25
N SER A 395 -9.55 16.86 -29.12
CA SER A 395 -11.00 16.69 -28.88
C SER A 395 -11.34 15.80 -27.67
N LYS A 396 -10.40 14.96 -27.22
CA LYS A 396 -10.44 14.15 -26.00
C LYS A 396 -9.09 14.21 -25.29
N LEU A 397 -9.13 14.23 -23.96
CA LEU A 397 -7.95 14.34 -23.11
C LEU A 397 -7.21 12.98 -23.06
N ASP A 398 -6.04 12.90 -23.70
CA ASP A 398 -5.18 11.72 -23.67
C ASP A 398 -4.23 11.76 -22.45
N SER A 399 -3.73 10.61 -22.03
CA SER A 399 -2.59 10.40 -21.15
C SER A 399 -1.34 11.17 -21.59
N ASP A 400 -1.08 11.24 -22.89
CA ASP A 400 0.03 12.02 -23.46
C ASP A 400 -0.21 13.52 -23.34
N ASP A 401 -1.48 13.95 -23.33
CA ASP A 401 -1.86 15.33 -23.11
C ASP A 401 -1.73 15.73 -21.64
N VAL A 402 -2.11 14.85 -20.71
CA VAL A 402 -1.91 15.06 -19.27
C VAL A 402 -0.43 15.13 -18.91
N GLN A 403 0.43 14.35 -19.58
CA GLN A 403 1.88 14.45 -19.39
C GLN A 403 2.45 15.84 -19.76
N LYS A 404 1.76 16.61 -20.61
CA LYS A 404 2.15 17.98 -20.98
C LYS A 404 1.64 19.02 -19.97
N MET A 405 0.75 18.64 -19.06
CA MET A 405 0.23 19.50 -17.98
C MET A 405 1.24 19.56 -16.83
N ASN A 406 2.33 20.29 -17.06
CA ASN A 406 3.47 20.34 -16.13
C ASN A 406 3.06 20.84 -14.74
N LEU A 407 2.23 21.88 -14.64
CA LEU A 407 1.80 22.42 -13.35
C LEU A 407 0.89 21.45 -12.60
N LEU A 408 0.03 20.72 -13.29
CA LEU A 408 -0.78 19.65 -12.71
C LEU A 408 0.08 18.51 -12.17
N MET A 409 1.03 18.02 -12.97
CA MET A 409 1.96 16.98 -12.54
C MET A 409 2.76 17.42 -11.31
N ALA A 410 3.29 18.65 -11.33
CA ALA A 410 3.99 19.25 -10.20
C ALA A 410 3.10 19.35 -8.94
N THR A 411 1.82 19.65 -9.11
CA THR A 411 0.83 19.72 -8.03
C THR A 411 0.59 18.36 -7.38
N VAL A 412 0.49 17.29 -8.17
CA VAL A 412 0.37 15.91 -7.66
C VAL A 412 1.64 15.48 -6.92
N TYR A 413 2.82 15.76 -7.47
CA TYR A 413 4.10 15.43 -6.84
C TYR A 413 4.32 16.17 -5.51
N GLU A 414 4.01 17.46 -5.46
CA GLU A 414 4.12 18.24 -4.21
C GLU A 414 3.11 17.76 -3.17
N SER A 415 1.91 17.39 -3.60
CA SER A 415 0.91 16.81 -2.70
C SER A 415 1.39 15.48 -2.12
N ALA A 416 1.99 14.61 -2.94
CA ALA A 416 2.54 13.34 -2.49
C ALA A 416 3.78 13.50 -1.58
N ARG A 417 4.62 14.52 -1.83
CA ARG A 417 5.78 14.86 -0.99
C ARG A 417 5.34 15.28 0.40
N LEU A 418 4.38 16.21 0.47
CA LEU A 418 3.93 16.72 1.75
C LEU A 418 3.07 15.69 2.47
N LEU A 419 2.14 15.01 1.80
CA LEU A 419 1.33 13.96 2.42
C LEU A 419 1.68 12.56 1.88
N PRO A 420 2.80 11.94 2.35
CA PRO A 420 3.10 10.57 1.97
C PRO A 420 2.03 9.62 2.50
N ALA A 421 1.81 8.51 1.78
CA ALA A 421 0.80 7.51 2.12
C ALA A 421 0.99 6.84 3.51
N GLY A 422 2.17 7.00 4.13
CA GLY A 422 2.43 6.57 5.49
C GLY A 422 3.58 7.37 6.12
N PRO A 423 3.71 7.33 7.47
CA PRO A 423 4.72 8.12 8.17
C PRO A 423 6.15 7.54 8.03
N LEU A 424 6.27 6.22 7.81
CA LEU A 424 7.54 5.50 7.79
C LEU A 424 7.61 4.55 6.60
N LEU A 425 8.76 4.51 5.90
CA LEU A 425 9.12 3.34 5.09
C LEU A 425 9.79 2.32 6.00
N GLN A 426 9.16 1.16 6.15
CA GLN A 426 9.67 0.09 7.01
C GLN A 426 10.26 -1.03 6.17
N ARG A 427 11.44 -1.52 6.58
CA ARG A 427 12.14 -2.69 6.02
C ARG A 427 12.74 -3.52 7.14
N CYS A 428 13.10 -4.76 6.83
CA CYS A 428 13.98 -5.57 7.65
C CYS A 428 14.82 -6.49 6.75
N SER A 429 15.81 -7.16 7.32
CA SER A 429 16.39 -8.37 6.76
C SER A 429 16.05 -9.51 7.71
N LEU A 430 15.48 -10.60 7.19
CA LEU A 430 15.06 -11.74 8.03
C LEU A 430 16.22 -12.68 8.37
N GLU A 431 17.23 -12.77 7.50
CA GLU A 431 18.25 -13.83 7.55
C GLU A 431 19.66 -13.30 7.81
N HIS A 432 19.99 -12.10 7.32
CA HIS A 432 21.35 -11.59 7.29
C HIS A 432 21.49 -10.24 7.98
N ASP A 433 22.64 -10.00 8.61
CA ASP A 433 23.02 -8.67 9.11
C ASP A 433 23.29 -7.74 7.91
N ILE A 434 23.01 -6.44 8.09
CA ILE A 434 23.21 -5.41 7.05
C ILE A 434 24.34 -4.49 7.48
N TYR A 435 25.42 -4.51 6.70
CA TYR A 435 26.53 -3.57 6.83
C TYR A 435 26.29 -2.36 5.94
N LEU A 436 26.19 -1.18 6.55
CA LEU A 436 26.05 0.10 5.86
C LEU A 436 27.43 0.71 5.58
N CYS A 437 27.54 1.51 4.52
CA CYS A 437 28.79 2.20 4.18
C CYS A 437 29.25 3.20 5.25
N SER A 438 28.36 3.60 6.17
CA SER A 438 28.68 4.38 7.37
C SER A 438 29.49 3.62 8.42
N GLY A 439 29.72 2.32 8.23
CA GLY A 439 30.37 1.43 9.19
C GLY A 439 29.41 0.84 10.23
N VAL A 440 28.12 1.19 10.18
CA VAL A 440 27.10 0.64 11.07
C VAL A 440 26.66 -0.74 10.60
N ASN A 441 26.69 -1.72 11.51
CA ASN A 441 26.12 -3.04 11.27
C ASN A 441 24.74 -3.16 11.94
N VAL A 442 23.70 -3.41 11.14
CA VAL A 442 22.32 -3.60 11.60
C VAL A 442 22.02 -5.10 11.68
N PRO A 443 21.70 -5.65 12.85
CA PRO A 443 21.49 -7.08 13.01
C PRO A 443 20.23 -7.59 12.31
N ALA A 444 20.25 -8.84 11.85
CA ALA A 444 19.09 -9.52 11.28
C ALA A 444 17.88 -9.47 12.24
N GLY A 445 16.69 -9.23 11.67
CA GLY A 445 15.44 -9.07 12.40
C GLY A 445 15.20 -7.68 12.99
N ALA A 446 16.17 -6.76 12.93
CA ALA A 446 15.94 -5.37 13.28
C ALA A 446 14.99 -4.69 12.27
N ILE A 447 14.18 -3.76 12.77
CA ILE A 447 13.23 -2.98 12.00
C ILE A 447 13.95 -1.71 11.55
N MET A 448 14.25 -1.60 10.27
CA MET A 448 14.78 -0.36 9.72
C MET A 448 13.65 0.53 9.25
N VAL A 449 13.71 1.82 9.60
CA VAL A 449 12.70 2.80 9.23
C VAL A 449 13.30 4.05 8.63
N VAL A 450 12.64 4.59 7.62
CA VAL A 450 12.91 5.93 7.09
C VAL A 450 11.73 6.83 7.46
N PRO A 451 11.93 7.88 8.28
CA PRO A 451 10.86 8.80 8.65
C PRO A 451 10.56 9.75 7.50
N LEU A 452 9.54 9.43 6.70
CA LEU A 452 9.26 10.09 5.42
C LEU A 452 9.04 11.58 5.58
N GLN A 453 8.23 12.02 6.55
CA GLN A 453 7.96 13.45 6.75
C GLN A 453 9.24 14.22 7.09
N LEU A 454 10.12 13.65 7.92
CA LEU A 454 11.37 14.31 8.31
C LEU A 454 12.35 14.46 7.14
N VAL A 455 12.35 13.51 6.20
CA VAL A 455 13.20 13.54 5.00
C VAL A 455 12.59 14.43 3.92
N GLN A 456 11.28 14.29 3.70
CA GLN A 456 10.57 15.02 2.65
C GLN A 456 10.34 16.49 3.00
N MET A 457 10.46 16.90 4.25
CA MET A 457 10.34 18.31 4.69
C MET A 457 11.61 18.85 5.33
N ASP A 458 12.75 18.19 5.12
CA ASP A 458 14.01 18.70 5.62
C ASP A 458 14.36 20.02 4.91
N SER A 459 14.41 21.12 5.67
CA SER A 459 14.73 22.45 5.13
C SER A 459 16.13 22.55 4.51
N TYR A 460 17.07 21.70 4.93
CA TYR A 460 18.40 21.63 4.33
C TYR A 460 18.38 21.03 2.92
N ILE A 461 17.39 20.19 2.62
CA ILE A 461 17.22 19.53 1.33
C ILE A 461 16.26 20.30 0.44
N TRP A 462 15.10 20.68 0.99
CA TRP A 462 13.95 21.21 0.26
C TRP A 462 13.85 22.74 0.30
N GLY A 463 14.75 23.41 1.04
CA GLY A 463 14.76 24.86 1.20
C GLY A 463 13.94 25.34 2.40
N LYS A 464 13.96 26.66 2.65
CA LYS A 464 13.28 27.28 3.81
C LYS A 464 11.76 27.07 3.80
N ASP A 465 11.18 26.84 2.62
CA ASP A 465 9.75 26.60 2.42
C ASP A 465 9.40 25.09 2.36
N ALA A 466 10.28 24.21 2.86
CA ALA A 466 10.09 22.75 2.80
C ALA A 466 8.75 22.25 3.35
N GLY A 467 8.23 22.89 4.40
CA GLY A 467 6.93 22.56 4.99
C GLY A 467 5.74 23.25 4.31
N ARG A 468 5.97 24.07 3.28
CA ARG A 468 4.93 24.80 2.55
C ARG A 468 4.58 24.13 1.23
N PHE A 469 3.35 24.35 0.79
CA PHE A 469 2.90 23.84 -0.50
C PHE A 469 3.43 24.70 -1.63
N ASN A 470 4.35 24.16 -2.42
CA ASN A 470 4.91 24.87 -3.54
C ASN A 470 5.13 23.93 -4.74
N PRO A 471 4.10 23.72 -5.60
CA PRO A 471 4.24 22.93 -6.82
C PRO A 471 5.36 23.44 -7.74
N LEU A 472 5.60 24.75 -7.77
CA LEU A 472 6.57 25.36 -8.68
C LEU A 472 8.00 24.87 -8.45
N ARG A 473 8.31 24.28 -7.28
CA ARG A 473 9.62 23.65 -7.03
C ARG A 473 9.94 22.52 -7.98
N PHE A 474 8.94 21.86 -8.55
CA PHE A 474 9.13 20.78 -9.52
C PHE A 474 9.18 21.26 -10.97
N LEU A 475 9.12 22.57 -11.19
CA LEU A 475 9.18 23.16 -12.52
C LEU A 475 10.54 23.82 -12.72
N SER A 476 11.01 23.85 -13.96
CA SER A 476 12.15 24.69 -14.33
C SER A 476 11.63 26.03 -14.83
N GLU A 477 12.27 27.14 -14.43
CA GLU A 477 11.98 28.45 -15.01
C GLU A 477 12.70 28.57 -16.35
N ALA A 478 11.96 28.57 -17.47
CA ALA A 478 12.46 29.14 -18.70
C ALA A 478 12.12 30.63 -18.72
N THR A 479 13.15 31.44 -18.93
CA THR A 479 12.99 32.84 -19.32
C THR A 479 13.00 32.89 -20.84
N ASP A 480 11.87 33.26 -21.45
CA ASP A 480 11.88 33.64 -22.86
C ASP A 480 12.81 34.87 -23.02
N HIS A 481 13.58 34.94 -24.11
CA HIS A 481 14.57 36.00 -24.40
C HIS A 481 14.01 37.45 -24.44
N ILE A 482 12.70 37.63 -24.17
CA ILE A 482 11.99 38.91 -24.16
C ILE A 482 11.48 39.29 -22.75
N GLY A 483 11.65 38.44 -21.72
CA GLY A 483 11.42 38.81 -20.31
C GLY A 483 9.97 39.05 -19.89
N THR A 484 8.99 38.81 -20.77
CA THR A 484 7.57 39.16 -20.54
C THR A 484 6.68 37.98 -20.10
N HIS A 485 7.11 36.72 -20.31
CA HIS A 485 6.34 35.54 -19.88
C HIS A 485 7.25 34.48 -19.24
N LYS A 486 6.92 34.07 -18.00
CA LYS A 486 7.51 32.87 -17.38
C LYS A 486 6.80 31.65 -17.94
N LYS A 487 7.50 30.85 -18.75
CA LYS A 487 7.01 29.57 -19.25
C LYS A 487 7.61 28.46 -18.40
N TYR A 488 6.76 27.55 -17.92
CA TYR A 488 7.23 26.38 -17.18
C TYR A 488 7.62 25.28 -18.19
N GLU A 489 8.90 24.93 -18.22
CA GLU A 489 9.48 23.88 -19.06
C GLU A 489 9.26 22.47 -18.46
N ASP A 490 9.61 21.44 -19.23
CA ASP A 490 9.44 20.00 -18.96
C ASP A 490 9.57 19.60 -17.47
N PHE A 491 8.50 19.04 -16.90
CA PHE A 491 8.53 18.39 -15.58
C PHE A 491 9.63 17.33 -15.44
N LYS A 492 9.93 16.59 -16.53
CA LYS A 492 10.98 15.55 -16.59
C LYS A 492 12.41 16.11 -16.51
N LYS A 493 12.62 17.40 -16.78
CA LYS A 493 13.93 18.07 -16.79
C LYS A 493 14.11 19.08 -15.65
N SER A 494 13.20 19.10 -14.68
CA SER A 494 13.30 19.99 -13.52
C SER A 494 14.72 19.99 -12.93
N ALA A 495 15.40 21.14 -13.01
CA ALA A 495 16.71 21.35 -12.40
C ALA A 495 16.69 21.13 -10.87
N PHE A 496 15.51 21.13 -10.26
CA PHE A 496 15.36 20.89 -8.83
C PHE A 496 15.50 19.42 -8.45
N LEU A 497 14.95 18.50 -9.25
CA LEU A 497 15.09 17.05 -9.04
C LEU A 497 16.35 16.45 -9.68
N SER A 498 17.14 17.23 -10.43
CA SER A 498 18.42 16.79 -10.98
C SER A 498 19.52 16.72 -9.91
N GLU A 499 19.38 17.45 -8.79
CA GLU A 499 20.30 17.36 -7.66
C GLU A 499 20.25 15.96 -6.99
N PRO A 500 21.39 15.25 -6.86
CA PRO A 500 21.43 13.89 -6.31
C PRO A 500 20.81 13.75 -4.91
N LYS A 501 21.02 14.75 -4.05
CA LYS A 501 20.49 14.78 -2.67
C LYS A 501 18.96 14.89 -2.65
N ARG A 502 18.38 15.80 -3.45
CA ARG A 502 16.92 15.98 -3.54
C ARG A 502 16.26 14.78 -4.19
N LYS A 503 16.85 14.25 -5.27
CA LYS A 503 16.40 13.00 -5.90
C LYS A 503 16.38 11.82 -4.92
N ALA A 504 17.35 11.76 -4.01
CA ALA A 504 17.40 10.71 -2.99
C ALA A 504 16.40 10.93 -1.84
N ALA A 505 16.02 12.17 -1.57
CA ALA A 505 15.06 12.53 -0.52
C ALA A 505 13.59 12.44 -0.97
N PHE A 506 13.32 12.49 -2.27
CA PHE A 506 11.98 12.35 -2.82
C PHE A 506 11.55 10.88 -2.78
N LEU A 507 10.78 10.51 -1.76
CA LEU A 507 10.43 9.11 -1.45
C LEU A 507 8.92 8.87 -1.26
N PRO A 508 7.99 9.62 -1.88
CA PRO A 508 6.57 9.38 -1.63
C PRO A 508 6.10 8.00 -2.15
N PHE A 509 6.81 7.45 -3.11
CA PHE A 509 6.59 6.11 -3.69
C PHE A 509 7.62 5.07 -3.22
N GLY A 510 8.49 5.44 -2.26
CA GLY A 510 9.60 4.62 -1.81
C GLY A 510 10.73 4.49 -2.84
N TYR A 511 11.61 3.52 -2.64
CA TYR A 511 12.75 3.23 -3.51
C TYR A 511 13.14 1.75 -3.40
N GLY A 512 13.93 1.26 -4.35
CA GLY A 512 14.46 -0.11 -4.38
C GLY A 512 13.42 -1.16 -4.81
N THR A 513 13.70 -2.42 -4.52
CA THR A 513 12.91 -3.60 -4.93
C THR A 513 11.46 -3.60 -4.44
N ARG A 514 11.21 -2.88 -3.33
CA ARG A 514 9.90 -2.69 -2.71
C ARG A 514 9.27 -1.32 -3.03
N ALA A 515 9.76 -0.59 -4.04
CA ALA A 515 9.14 0.63 -4.53
C ALA A 515 7.68 0.41 -4.96
N CYS A 516 6.89 1.49 -5.01
CA CYS A 516 5.49 1.43 -5.40
C CYS A 516 5.35 0.96 -6.85
N ILE A 517 4.60 -0.12 -7.07
CA ILE A 517 4.27 -0.59 -8.43
C ILE A 517 3.24 0.34 -9.09
N GLY A 518 2.41 0.98 -8.28
CA GLY A 518 1.36 1.90 -8.74
C GLY A 518 1.82 3.34 -8.92
N GLU A 519 3.13 3.64 -8.93
CA GLU A 519 3.62 5.02 -9.06
C GLU A 519 3.06 5.73 -10.30
N LYS A 520 3.20 5.11 -11.48
CA LYS A 520 2.66 5.68 -12.73
C LYS A 520 1.15 5.92 -12.66
N PHE A 521 0.42 5.03 -12.00
CA PHE A 521 -1.04 5.17 -11.82
C PHE A 521 -1.34 6.34 -10.88
N ALA A 522 -0.64 6.42 -9.76
CA ALA A 522 -0.80 7.48 -8.78
C ALA A 522 -0.43 8.85 -9.36
N THR A 523 0.54 8.93 -10.28
CA THR A 523 0.88 10.20 -10.92
C THR A 523 -0.03 10.50 -12.09
N LEU A 524 -0.11 9.63 -13.10
CA LEU A 524 -0.82 9.91 -14.34
C LEU A 524 -2.33 9.73 -14.19
N GLY A 525 -2.78 8.61 -13.62
CA GLY A 525 -4.20 8.32 -13.45
C GLY A 525 -4.91 9.32 -12.54
N ILE A 526 -4.28 9.71 -11.43
CA ILE A 526 -4.82 10.77 -10.56
C ILE A 526 -4.76 12.12 -11.27
N SER A 527 -3.69 12.46 -11.99
CA SER A 527 -3.65 13.71 -12.75
C SER A 527 -4.77 13.79 -13.77
N THR A 528 -5.03 12.73 -14.54
CA THR A 528 -6.14 12.71 -15.50
C THR A 528 -7.50 12.87 -14.81
N LEU A 529 -7.68 12.21 -13.66
CA LEU A 529 -8.90 12.36 -12.85
C LEU A 529 -9.10 13.81 -12.39
N ILE A 530 -8.05 14.45 -11.88
CA ILE A 530 -8.10 15.84 -11.42
C ILE A 530 -8.29 16.81 -12.60
N ALA A 531 -7.66 16.58 -13.74
CA ALA A 531 -7.88 17.37 -14.96
C ALA A 531 -9.35 17.31 -15.40
N SER A 532 -9.93 16.11 -15.45
CA SER A 532 -11.35 15.92 -15.80
C SER A 532 -12.30 16.55 -14.79
N LEU A 533 -11.95 16.53 -13.51
CA LEU A 533 -12.70 17.20 -12.45
C LEU A 533 -12.65 18.74 -12.62
N LEU A 534 -11.45 19.31 -12.78
CA LEU A 534 -11.25 20.76 -12.93
C LEU A 534 -11.89 21.32 -14.20
N GLN A 535 -11.97 20.52 -15.25
CA GLN A 535 -12.67 20.89 -16.48
C GLN A 535 -14.15 21.21 -16.22
N ASN A 536 -14.80 20.44 -15.36
CA ASN A 536 -16.25 20.49 -15.16
C ASN A 536 -16.66 21.22 -13.89
N TYR A 537 -15.76 21.32 -12.90
CA TYR A 537 -16.06 21.81 -11.57
C TYR A 537 -15.00 22.79 -11.05
N GLU A 538 -15.46 23.73 -10.25
CA GLU A 538 -14.66 24.58 -9.38
C GLU A 538 -14.84 24.08 -7.94
N ILE A 539 -13.73 23.86 -7.24
CA ILE A 539 -13.73 23.31 -5.88
C ILE A 539 -13.61 24.48 -4.90
N LYS A 540 -14.54 24.61 -3.97
CA LYS A 540 -14.59 25.68 -2.96
C LYS A 540 -14.69 25.09 -1.57
N LEU A 541 -14.17 25.83 -0.58
CA LEU A 541 -14.51 25.56 0.82
C LEU A 541 -15.98 25.91 1.07
N GLN A 542 -16.64 25.16 1.93
CA GLN A 542 -18.00 25.46 2.33
C GLN A 542 -18.07 26.75 3.19
N PRO A 543 -18.96 27.71 2.86
CA PRO A 543 -19.13 28.92 3.67
C PRO A 543 -19.67 28.58 5.06
N GLY A 544 -19.01 29.07 6.12
CA GLY A 544 -19.48 28.90 7.51
C GLY A 544 -19.00 27.64 8.22
N SER A 545 -18.01 26.91 7.69
CA SER A 545 -17.29 25.93 8.49
C SER A 545 -16.58 26.66 9.65
N GLU A 546 -16.76 26.23 10.89
CA GLU A 546 -15.95 26.71 12.04
C GLU A 546 -14.44 26.48 11.83
N ASN A 547 -14.06 25.73 10.79
CA ASN A 547 -12.71 25.58 10.27
C ASN A 547 -12.40 26.54 9.10
N ASP A 548 -12.99 27.74 9.07
CA ASP A 548 -12.54 28.81 8.17
C ASP A 548 -11.07 29.08 8.52
N PRO A 549 -10.10 28.58 7.75
CA PRO A 549 -8.72 28.77 8.09
C PRO A 549 -8.49 30.25 7.85
N LYS A 550 -8.31 31.03 8.92
CA LYS A 550 -7.67 32.34 8.79
C LYS A 550 -6.47 32.12 7.85
N PRO A 551 -6.21 33.00 6.87
CA PRO A 551 -5.12 32.85 5.88
C PRO A 551 -3.70 32.79 6.49
N ILE A 552 -3.60 32.67 7.82
CA ILE A 552 -2.42 32.53 8.66
C ILE A 552 -2.26 31.07 9.18
N MET A 553 -3.13 30.13 8.82
CA MET A 553 -2.92 28.71 9.15
C MET A 553 -1.74 28.20 8.32
N SER A 554 -0.55 28.16 8.92
CA SER A 554 0.67 27.75 8.23
C SER A 554 0.48 26.37 7.60
N ASP A 555 0.81 26.21 6.31
CA ASP A 555 0.77 24.95 5.54
C ASP A 555 1.31 23.72 6.29
N CYS A 556 2.21 23.93 7.25
CA CYS A 556 2.81 22.91 8.11
C CYS A 556 1.81 22.27 9.09
N LEU A 557 0.76 22.99 9.52
CA LEU A 557 -0.24 22.55 10.51
C LEU A 557 -1.42 21.78 9.90
N LEU A 558 -1.74 21.99 8.61
CA LEU A 558 -2.77 21.23 7.88
C LEU A 558 -2.44 19.73 7.82
N GLN A 559 -1.17 19.38 7.95
CA GLN A 559 -0.70 18.01 8.01
C GLN A 559 -0.93 17.32 9.36
N GLN A 560 -1.15 18.10 10.43
CA GLN A 560 -1.38 17.58 11.78
C GLN A 560 -2.88 17.45 12.11
N LEU A 561 -3.78 18.03 11.30
CA LEU A 561 -5.22 18.00 11.54
C LEU A 561 -5.93 17.19 10.45
N LEU A 562 -6.42 16.02 10.86
CA LEU A 562 -7.33 15.12 10.14
C LEU A 562 -8.75 15.70 9.97
N SER A 563 -8.94 17.01 10.03
CA SER A 563 -10.22 17.64 9.69
C SER A 563 -10.24 17.82 8.18
N SER A 564 -10.65 16.77 7.48
CA SER A 564 -11.00 16.86 6.06
C SER A 564 -12.01 18.00 5.89
N PRO A 565 -11.66 19.08 5.16
CA PRO A 565 -12.53 20.23 5.06
C PRO A 565 -13.79 19.87 4.30
N GLU A 566 -14.90 20.52 4.65
CA GLU A 566 -16.12 20.45 3.85
C GLU A 566 -15.90 21.24 2.56
N VAL A 567 -16.06 20.57 1.42
CA VAL A 567 -15.82 21.13 0.10
C VAL A 567 -17.08 21.07 -0.75
N VAL A 568 -17.27 22.09 -1.57
CA VAL A 568 -18.39 22.23 -2.51
C VAL A 568 -17.84 22.22 -3.94
N PHE A 569 -18.47 21.43 -4.81
CA PHE A 569 -18.14 21.36 -6.23
C PHE A 569 -19.14 22.17 -7.04
N ALA A 570 -18.75 23.38 -7.46
CA ALA A 570 -19.57 24.24 -8.30
C ALA A 570 -19.34 23.90 -9.78
N LYS A 571 -20.41 23.59 -10.53
CA LYS A 571 -20.28 23.26 -11.96
C LYS A 571 -19.84 24.49 -12.76
N ARG A 572 -18.81 24.36 -13.59
CA ARG A 572 -18.34 25.42 -14.49
C ARG A 572 -19.30 25.57 -15.67
N SER A 573 -19.66 26.79 -16.04
CA SER A 573 -20.42 27.06 -17.26
C SER A 573 -19.54 26.77 -18.48
N LYS A 574 -20.00 25.96 -19.44
CA LYS A 574 -19.32 25.81 -20.73
C LYS A 574 -19.21 27.19 -21.38
N GLN A 575 -18.00 27.74 -21.46
CA GLN A 575 -17.77 28.99 -22.19
C GLN A 575 -18.18 28.75 -23.64
N LYS A 576 -19.23 29.44 -24.10
CA LYS A 576 -19.58 29.47 -25.53
C LYS A 576 -18.37 30.07 -26.24
N THR A 577 -17.59 29.25 -26.93
CA THR A 577 -16.58 29.72 -27.88
C THR A 577 -17.28 30.66 -28.84
N TRP A 578 -17.00 31.96 -28.71
CA TRP A 578 -17.49 32.99 -29.61
C TRP A 578 -16.75 32.76 -30.93
N LYS A 579 -17.28 31.88 -31.80
CA LYS A 579 -16.87 31.86 -33.20
C LYS A 579 -17.20 33.25 -33.73
N SER A 580 -16.16 34.05 -33.94
CA SER A 580 -16.25 35.29 -34.70
C SER A 580 -16.97 34.98 -36.00
N LYS A 581 -18.23 35.41 -36.11
CA LYS A 581 -18.83 35.66 -37.41
C LYS A 581 -18.01 36.78 -38.03
N GLY A 582 -17.02 36.40 -38.83
CA GLY A 582 -16.42 37.29 -39.80
C GLY A 582 -17.49 37.61 -40.83
N SER A 583 -18.20 38.70 -40.61
CA SER A 583 -18.91 39.43 -41.66
C SER A 583 -17.92 40.39 -42.29
N SER A 584 -17.45 40.06 -43.50
CA SER A 584 -17.22 40.94 -44.65
C SER A 584 -16.68 40.10 -45.79
#